data_AF-A0A4P7IER3-F1
#
_entry.id   AF-A0A4P7IER3-F1
#
_cell.length_a   1.000
_cell.length_b   1.000
_cell.length_c   1.000
_cell.angle_alpha   90.00
_cell.angle_beta   90.00
_cell.angle_gamma   90.00
#
_symmetry.space_group_name_H-M   'P 1'
#
loop_
_entity.id
_entity.type
_entity.pdbx_description
1 polymer ?
#
loop_
_entity_poly.entity_id
_entity_poly.type
_entity_poly.pdbx_seq_one_letter_code
_entity_poly.pdbx_strand_id
1 'polypeptide(L)'
;MQASRDSVSAAMLCVGVVALVCAFAVSPLTQDTSLDEAFRVRPDFSARLFTSALMFGCASAGMASGSVVLWRLLPPRKTWSRVAVTAYALGTLGLGLYGGALVYAHSLLDPSGVLHVEQVQALREELWLRILLVGWLFFFLSGLVMLAVGMLRNPRVPRWVPSAILAFVASQFIPLPGGHATSVAQFVVLAVALAHAAALAHGSATGRDPELARVWPTGRRRVVAVAPVGLDPGGTRQGNRQH
;
A
#
# COMPACT_ATOMS: atom_id res chain seq x y z
N MET A 1 -4.21 -9.45 -21.57
CA MET A 1 -5.03 -9.50 -20.33
C MET A 1 -4.28 -9.10 -19.06
N GLN A 2 -2.98 -9.36 -18.90
CA GLN A 2 -2.25 -8.95 -17.67
C GLN A 2 -2.12 -7.42 -17.53
N ALA A 3 -1.80 -6.71 -18.62
CA ALA A 3 -1.65 -5.25 -18.59
C ALA A 3 -2.91 -4.50 -18.11
N SER A 4 -4.12 -4.95 -18.47
CA SER A 4 -5.36 -4.32 -18.02
C SER A 4 -5.63 -4.53 -16.54
N ARG A 5 -5.25 -5.69 -15.98
CA ARG A 5 -5.34 -5.95 -14.53
C ARG A 5 -4.41 -5.02 -13.75
N ASP A 6 -3.23 -4.76 -14.28
CA ASP A 6 -2.25 -3.89 -13.62
C ASP A 6 -2.70 -2.43 -13.58
N SER A 7 -3.33 -1.94 -14.65
CA SER A 7 -3.97 -0.62 -14.67
C SER A 7 -5.05 -0.51 -13.60
N VAL A 8 -5.89 -1.54 -13.48
CA VAL A 8 -6.99 -1.57 -12.50
C VAL A 8 -6.43 -1.59 -11.08
N SER A 9 -5.44 -2.45 -10.77
CA SER A 9 -4.84 -2.48 -9.43
C SER A 9 -4.14 -1.15 -9.08
N ALA A 10 -3.43 -0.54 -10.02
CA ALA A 10 -2.80 0.76 -9.79
C ALA A 10 -3.83 1.86 -9.51
N ALA A 11 -4.92 1.90 -10.28
CA ALA A 11 -6.02 2.84 -10.07
C ALA A 11 -6.71 2.61 -8.71
N MET A 12 -6.97 1.35 -8.34
CA MET A 12 -7.55 1.01 -7.04
C MET A 12 -6.66 1.43 -5.88
N LEU A 13 -5.33 1.28 -6.01
CA LEU A 13 -4.38 1.76 -5.01
C LEU A 13 -4.48 3.28 -4.85
N CYS A 14 -4.47 4.04 -5.95
CA CYS A 14 -4.60 5.49 -5.92
C CYS A 14 -5.93 5.94 -5.30
N VAL A 15 -7.04 5.31 -5.69
CA VAL A 15 -8.37 5.61 -5.13
C VAL A 15 -8.41 5.32 -3.62
N GLY A 16 -7.90 4.16 -3.20
CA GLY A 16 -7.87 3.79 -1.78
C GLY A 16 -7.02 4.76 -0.94
N VAL A 17 -5.90 5.17 -1.49
CA VAL A 17 -4.99 6.13 -0.86
C VAL A 17 -5.60 7.53 -0.77
N VAL A 18 -6.31 8.01 -1.80
CA VAL A 18 -7.03 9.28 -1.75
C VAL A 18 -8.19 9.20 -0.75
N ALA A 19 -8.93 8.09 -0.74
CA ALA A 19 -9.98 7.84 0.24
C ALA A 19 -9.43 7.85 1.67
N LEU A 20 -8.21 7.34 1.90
CA LEU A 20 -7.55 7.40 3.20
C LEU A 20 -7.30 8.85 3.65
N VAL A 21 -6.77 9.69 2.77
CA VAL A 21 -6.55 11.12 3.05
C VAL A 21 -7.87 11.81 3.37
N CYS A 22 -8.91 11.57 2.57
CA CYS A 22 -10.25 12.10 2.81
C CYS A 22 -10.84 11.61 4.14
N ALA A 23 -10.65 10.34 4.49
CA ALA A 23 -11.10 9.77 5.77
C ALA A 23 -10.50 10.54 6.95
N PHE A 24 -9.19 10.78 6.93
CA PHE A 24 -8.52 11.55 7.97
C PHE A 24 -8.88 13.04 7.97
N ALA A 25 -9.06 13.66 6.79
CA ALA A 25 -9.44 15.07 6.69
C ALA A 25 -10.88 15.35 7.16
N VAL A 26 -11.79 14.38 6.99
CA VAL A 26 -13.20 14.49 7.43
C VAL A 26 -13.37 13.99 8.88
N SER A 27 -12.44 13.17 9.38
CA SER A 27 -12.51 12.58 10.72
C SER A 27 -12.64 13.67 11.79
N PRO A 28 -13.68 13.62 12.64
CA PRO A 28 -13.81 14.56 13.75
C PRO A 28 -12.82 14.26 14.89
N LEU A 29 -12.18 13.09 14.85
CA LEU A 29 -11.21 12.65 15.86
C LEU A 29 -9.83 13.24 15.51
N THR A 30 -9.54 14.40 16.06
CA THR A 30 -8.15 14.89 16.10
C THR A 30 -7.40 14.20 17.23
N GLN A 31 -6.07 14.11 17.13
CA GLN A 31 -5.22 13.46 18.14
C GLN A 31 -5.38 14.08 19.54
N ASP A 32 -5.87 15.32 19.62
CA ASP A 32 -5.93 16.11 20.84
C ASP A 32 -7.35 16.22 21.44
N THR A 33 -8.39 15.79 20.71
CA THR A 33 -9.78 15.94 21.19
C THR A 33 -10.23 14.67 21.93
N SER A 34 -10.61 14.83 23.20
CA SER A 34 -11.29 13.76 23.94
C SER A 34 -12.64 13.45 23.28
N LEU A 35 -13.05 12.18 23.26
CA LEU A 35 -14.34 11.78 22.67
C LEU A 35 -15.50 12.57 23.27
N ASP A 36 -15.48 12.79 24.58
CA ASP A 36 -16.52 13.51 25.32
C ASP A 36 -16.70 14.96 24.85
N GLU A 37 -15.60 15.64 24.55
CA GLU A 37 -15.62 17.00 24.01
C GLU A 37 -16.11 17.01 22.56
N ALA A 38 -15.75 16.00 21.77
CA ALA A 38 -16.20 15.88 20.39
C ALA A 38 -17.71 15.65 20.28
N PHE A 39 -18.30 14.87 21.20
CA PHE A 39 -19.74 14.58 21.24
C PHE A 39 -20.59 15.77 21.71
N ARG A 40 -20.08 16.59 22.64
CA ARG A 40 -20.85 17.72 23.20
C ARG A 40 -20.96 18.93 22.27
N VAL A 41 -20.03 19.08 21.33
CA VAL A 41 -19.80 20.37 20.66
C VAL A 41 -20.40 20.45 19.24
N ARG A 42 -20.73 19.33 18.57
CA ARG A 42 -21.14 19.37 17.16
C ARG A 42 -22.38 18.54 16.80
N PRO A 43 -23.47 19.18 16.32
CA PRO A 43 -24.66 18.47 15.82
C PRO A 43 -24.36 17.61 14.57
N ASP A 44 -23.33 17.96 13.79
CA ASP A 44 -22.94 17.21 12.57
C ASP A 44 -21.96 16.05 12.83
N PHE A 45 -21.67 15.72 14.10
CA PHE A 45 -20.66 14.72 14.45
C PHE A 45 -20.97 13.35 13.83
N SER A 46 -22.21 12.88 13.94
CA SER A 46 -22.66 11.58 13.44
C SER A 46 -22.48 11.44 11.91
N ALA A 47 -22.85 12.47 11.15
CA ALA A 47 -22.74 12.48 9.69
C ALA A 47 -21.26 12.46 9.23
N ARG A 48 -20.40 13.23 9.90
CA ARG A 48 -18.96 13.25 9.60
C ARG A 48 -18.29 11.93 9.97
N LEU A 49 -18.65 11.35 11.11
CA LEU A 49 -18.11 10.06 11.55
C LEU A 49 -18.50 8.94 10.57
N PHE A 50 -19.78 8.88 10.17
CA PHE A 50 -20.24 7.93 9.16
C PHE A 50 -19.51 8.12 7.82
N THR A 51 -19.33 9.36 7.38
CA THR A 51 -18.59 9.68 6.15
C THR A 51 -17.13 9.22 6.25
N SER A 52 -16.46 9.50 7.38
CA SER A 52 -15.07 9.06 7.59
C SER A 52 -14.94 7.53 7.60
N ALA A 53 -15.88 6.82 8.22
CA ALA A 53 -15.92 5.36 8.25
C ALA A 53 -16.13 4.75 6.86
N LEU A 54 -17.01 5.34 6.05
CA LEU A 54 -17.19 4.95 4.66
C LEU A 54 -15.89 5.14 3.85
N MET A 55 -15.22 6.28 4.03
CA MET A 55 -13.93 6.57 3.39
C MET A 55 -12.83 5.60 3.83
N PHE A 56 -12.79 5.21 5.12
CA PHE A 56 -11.90 4.15 5.61
C PHE A 56 -12.19 2.79 4.99
N GLY A 57 -13.47 2.45 4.78
CA GLY A 57 -13.89 1.25 4.06
C GLY A 57 -13.42 1.25 2.60
N CYS A 58 -13.63 2.36 1.89
CA CYS A 58 -13.11 2.55 0.52
C CYS A 58 -11.58 2.49 0.47
N ALA A 59 -10.91 3.11 1.45
CA ALA A 59 -9.46 3.08 1.56
C ALA A 59 -8.93 1.65 1.74
N SER A 60 -9.53 0.91 2.67
CA SER A 60 -9.23 -0.51 2.91
C SER A 60 -9.36 -1.34 1.64
N ALA A 61 -10.51 -1.27 0.96
CA ALA A 61 -10.75 -2.05 -0.25
C ALA A 61 -9.80 -1.67 -1.40
N GLY A 62 -9.58 -0.36 -1.63
CA GLY A 62 -8.70 0.14 -2.68
C GLY A 62 -7.23 -0.20 -2.44
N MET A 63 -6.74 -0.01 -1.21
CA MET A 63 -5.35 -0.32 -0.85
C MET A 63 -5.08 -1.82 -0.83
N ALA A 64 -6.01 -2.64 -0.31
CA ALA A 64 -5.88 -4.10 -0.29
C ALA A 64 -5.85 -4.68 -1.71
N SER A 65 -6.79 -4.28 -2.58
CA SER A 65 -6.80 -4.71 -3.99
C SER A 65 -5.62 -4.16 -4.79
N GLY A 66 -5.19 -2.94 -4.49
CA GLY A 66 -4.04 -2.28 -5.10
C GLY A 66 -2.68 -2.86 -4.68
N SER A 67 -2.60 -3.54 -3.53
CA SER A 67 -1.36 -4.14 -3.01
C SER A 67 -0.68 -5.11 -3.99
N VAL A 68 -1.45 -5.73 -4.89
CA VAL A 68 -0.96 -6.63 -5.94
C VAL A 68 0.03 -5.93 -6.86
N VAL A 69 -0.16 -4.63 -7.13
CA VAL A 69 0.75 -3.85 -7.99
C VAL A 69 2.09 -3.61 -7.30
N LEU A 70 2.08 -3.39 -5.98
CA LEU A 70 3.29 -3.15 -5.18
C LEU A 70 4.20 -4.36 -5.14
N TRP A 71 3.64 -5.58 -5.23
CA TRP A 71 4.42 -6.80 -5.28
C TRP A 71 5.44 -6.82 -6.44
N ARG A 72 5.10 -6.18 -7.57
CA ARG A 72 5.98 -6.12 -8.75
C ARG A 72 7.18 -5.19 -8.59
N LEU A 73 7.10 -4.22 -7.67
CA LEU A 73 8.21 -3.33 -7.36
C LEU A 73 9.23 -3.99 -6.44
N LEU A 74 8.86 -5.08 -5.78
CA LEU A 74 9.76 -5.75 -4.85
C LEU A 74 10.71 -6.69 -5.62
N PRO A 75 11.95 -6.86 -5.15
CA PRO A 75 12.90 -7.79 -5.76
C PRO A 75 12.34 -9.22 -5.77
N PRO A 76 12.81 -10.08 -6.70
CA PRO A 76 12.25 -11.42 -6.95
C PRO A 76 12.47 -12.44 -5.81
N ARG A 77 12.95 -12.03 -4.64
CA ARG A 77 13.05 -12.88 -3.45
C ARG A 77 11.65 -13.19 -2.93
N LYS A 78 11.09 -14.30 -3.45
CA LYS A 78 9.66 -14.65 -3.37
C LYS A 78 9.07 -14.64 -1.97
N THR A 79 9.82 -15.03 -0.93
CA THR A 79 9.27 -15.15 0.44
C THR A 79 9.08 -13.78 1.10
N TRP A 80 10.13 -12.97 1.17
CA TRP A 80 10.09 -11.69 1.88
C TRP A 80 9.13 -10.70 1.23
N SER A 81 9.08 -10.66 -0.10
CA SER A 81 8.15 -9.80 -0.85
C SER A 81 6.69 -10.20 -0.62
N ARG A 82 6.39 -11.50 -0.47
CA ARG A 82 5.05 -11.98 -0.12
C ARG A 82 4.68 -11.54 1.29
N VAL A 83 5.56 -11.75 2.26
CA VAL A 83 5.32 -11.37 3.66
C VAL A 83 5.05 -9.87 3.80
N ALA A 84 5.84 -9.03 3.11
CA ALA A 84 5.66 -7.57 3.12
C ALA A 84 4.27 -7.16 2.60
N VAL A 85 3.88 -7.69 1.44
CA VAL A 85 2.59 -7.37 0.80
C VAL A 85 1.42 -7.93 1.60
N THR A 86 1.54 -9.14 2.16
CA THR A 86 0.48 -9.73 3.00
C THR A 86 0.31 -8.98 4.31
N ALA A 87 1.40 -8.59 4.97
CA ALA A 87 1.34 -7.79 6.20
C ALA A 87 0.69 -6.43 5.93
N TYR A 88 1.10 -5.76 4.85
CA TYR A 88 0.46 -4.53 4.40
C TYR A 88 -1.03 -4.71 4.09
N ALA A 89 -1.40 -5.75 3.33
CA ALA A 89 -2.80 -6.02 3.00
C ALA A 89 -3.65 -6.29 4.25
N LEU A 90 -3.17 -7.10 5.19
CA LEU A 90 -3.83 -7.34 6.48
C LEU A 90 -3.99 -6.04 7.29
N GLY A 91 -2.94 -5.22 7.34
CA GLY A 91 -3.00 -3.90 7.95
C GLY A 91 -4.03 -2.99 7.30
N THR A 92 -4.12 -2.99 5.97
CA THR A 92 -5.12 -2.17 5.25
C THR A 92 -6.55 -2.63 5.48
N LEU A 93 -6.79 -3.95 5.65
CA LEU A 93 -8.11 -4.45 6.04
C LEU A 93 -8.53 -3.92 7.41
N GLY A 94 -7.56 -3.78 8.31
CA GLY A 94 -7.71 -3.15 9.62
C GLY A 94 -8.29 -1.73 9.60
N LEU A 95 -7.96 -0.92 8.58
CA LEU A 95 -8.53 0.43 8.43
C LEU A 95 -10.05 0.39 8.29
N GLY A 96 -10.58 -0.55 7.51
CA GLY A 96 -12.03 -0.71 7.35
C GLY A 96 -12.69 -1.15 8.66
N LEU A 97 -12.04 -2.06 9.39
CA LEU A 97 -12.50 -2.50 10.71
C LEU A 97 -12.49 -1.36 11.72
N TYR A 98 -11.47 -0.51 11.70
CA TYR A 98 -11.40 0.69 12.53
C TYR A 98 -12.57 1.64 12.23
N GLY A 99 -12.84 1.94 10.95
CA GLY A 99 -13.99 2.76 10.55
C GLY A 99 -15.32 2.17 11.04
N GLY A 100 -15.52 0.85 10.89
CA GLY A 100 -16.70 0.16 11.40
C GLY A 100 -16.82 0.21 12.93
N ALA A 101 -15.71 0.03 13.64
CA ALA A 101 -15.66 0.11 15.10
C ALA A 101 -16.02 1.51 15.60
N LEU A 102 -15.61 2.58 14.90
CA LEU A 102 -16.02 3.95 15.23
C LEU A 102 -17.54 4.14 15.10
N VAL A 103 -18.15 3.66 14.02
CA VAL A 103 -19.61 3.76 13.82
C VAL A 103 -20.36 2.94 14.85
N TYR A 104 -19.86 1.74 15.16
CA TYR A 104 -20.44 0.89 16.20
C TYR A 104 -20.38 1.56 17.57
N ALA A 105 -19.21 2.09 17.96
CA ALA A 105 -19.05 2.82 19.22
C ALA A 105 -19.96 4.06 19.28
N HIS A 106 -20.08 4.80 18.18
CA HIS A 106 -21.01 5.93 18.06
C HIS A 106 -22.47 5.49 18.28
N SER A 107 -22.90 4.38 17.66
CA SER A 107 -24.27 3.88 17.79
C SER A 107 -24.64 3.44 19.21
N LEU A 108 -23.64 3.04 20.02
CA LEU A 108 -23.84 2.69 21.43
C LEU A 108 -23.96 3.91 22.35
N LEU A 109 -23.40 5.05 21.93
CA LEU A 109 -23.34 6.32 22.68
C LEU A 109 -24.48 7.29 22.35
N ASP A 110 -25.32 6.96 21.38
CA ASP A 110 -26.46 7.81 20.98
C ASP A 110 -27.38 8.06 22.21
N PRO A 111 -28.14 9.16 22.29
CA PRO A 111 -28.93 9.51 23.49
C PRO A 111 -30.00 8.48 23.90
N SER A 112 -30.35 7.57 22.98
CA SER A 112 -31.22 6.41 23.21
C SER A 112 -30.45 5.15 23.63
N GLY A 113 -29.12 5.23 23.64
CA GLY A 113 -28.17 4.16 23.85
C GLY A 113 -28.14 3.64 25.28
N VAL A 114 -27.92 2.34 25.39
CA VAL A 114 -27.93 1.58 26.64
C VAL A 114 -26.70 1.89 27.51
N LEU A 115 -25.65 2.52 26.94
CA LEU A 115 -24.37 2.70 27.63
C LEU A 115 -23.99 4.16 27.91
N HIS A 116 -23.43 4.38 29.12
CA HIS A 116 -22.85 5.66 29.54
C HIS A 116 -21.39 5.76 29.10
N VAL A 117 -20.85 6.98 29.00
CA VAL A 117 -19.45 7.28 28.62
C VAL A 117 -18.43 6.44 29.39
N GLU A 118 -18.65 6.23 30.68
CA GLU A 118 -17.80 5.44 31.57
C GLU A 118 -17.67 3.98 31.09
N GLN A 119 -18.73 3.41 30.53
CA GLN A 119 -18.72 2.04 30.03
C GLN A 119 -18.01 1.93 28.67
N VAL A 120 -17.96 3.01 27.89
CA VAL A 120 -17.13 3.07 26.67
C VAL A 120 -15.65 3.12 27.01
N GLN A 121 -15.28 3.82 28.09
CA GLN A 121 -13.91 3.78 28.60
C GLN A 121 -13.55 2.34 29.04
N ALA A 122 -14.43 1.66 29.77
CA ALA A 122 -14.24 0.25 30.14
C ALA A 122 -14.10 -0.66 28.90
N LEU A 123 -14.89 -0.44 27.84
CA LEU A 123 -14.76 -1.17 26.57
C LEU A 123 -13.39 -0.96 25.92
N ARG A 124 -12.80 0.24 26.04
CA ARG A 124 -11.44 0.53 25.54
C ARG A 124 -10.36 -0.18 26.35
N GLU A 125 -10.66 -0.55 27.60
CA GLU A 125 -9.76 -1.31 28.45
C GLU A 125 -9.80 -2.82 28.16
N GLU A 126 -10.84 -3.29 27.47
CA GLU A 126 -10.95 -4.69 27.05
C GLU A 126 -9.75 -5.13 26.21
N LEU A 127 -9.11 -6.19 26.67
CA LEU A 127 -7.87 -6.71 26.10
C LEU A 127 -8.03 -7.04 24.61
N TRP A 128 -9.15 -7.65 24.22
CA TRP A 128 -9.39 -8.05 22.83
C TRP A 128 -9.51 -6.83 21.90
N LEU A 129 -10.15 -5.74 22.35
CA LEU A 129 -10.32 -4.53 21.55
C LEU A 129 -8.97 -3.82 21.40
N ARG A 130 -8.16 -3.78 22.47
CA ARG A 130 -6.79 -3.27 22.41
C ARG A 130 -5.91 -4.08 21.47
N ILE A 131 -5.94 -5.40 21.56
CA ILE A 131 -5.20 -6.29 20.65
C ILE A 131 -5.65 -6.05 19.21
N LEU A 132 -6.96 -5.88 18.97
CA LEU A 132 -7.48 -5.60 17.64
C LEU A 132 -6.93 -4.26 17.11
N LEU A 133 -7.12 -3.17 17.88
CA LEU A 133 -6.71 -1.80 17.54
C LEU A 133 -5.20 -1.67 17.33
N VAL A 134 -4.39 -2.23 18.23
CA VAL A 134 -2.93 -2.16 18.15
C VAL A 134 -2.40 -3.14 17.11
N GLY A 135 -3.00 -4.33 17.02
CA GLY A 135 -2.58 -5.39 16.13
C GLY A 135 -2.68 -4.99 14.67
N TRP A 136 -3.82 -4.42 14.23
CA TRP A 136 -3.96 -4.01 12.84
C TRP A 136 -2.98 -2.88 12.46
N LEU A 137 -2.79 -1.91 13.38
CA LEU A 137 -1.84 -0.82 13.18
C LEU A 137 -0.40 -1.37 13.08
N PHE A 138 -0.05 -2.33 13.93
CA PHE A 138 1.24 -3.00 13.88
C PHE A 138 1.46 -3.71 12.53
N PHE A 139 0.48 -4.47 12.02
CA PHE A 139 0.57 -5.09 10.70
C PHE A 139 0.68 -4.06 9.57
N PHE A 140 -0.05 -2.95 9.67
CA PHE A 140 -0.01 -1.88 8.68
C PHE A 140 1.37 -1.20 8.64
N LEU A 141 1.90 -0.76 9.79
CA LEU A 141 3.19 -0.09 9.88
C LEU A 141 4.34 -1.03 9.53
N SER A 142 4.33 -2.27 10.03
CA SER A 142 5.35 -3.27 9.67
C SER A 142 5.32 -3.59 8.17
N GLY A 143 4.12 -3.74 7.59
CA GLY A 143 3.95 -3.91 6.15
C GLY A 143 4.52 -2.76 5.34
N LEU A 144 4.28 -1.51 5.75
CA LEU A 144 4.86 -0.31 5.13
C LEU A 144 6.38 -0.27 5.23
N VAL A 145 6.97 -0.59 6.39
CA VAL A 145 8.42 -0.65 6.56
C VAL A 145 9.03 -1.71 5.64
N MET A 146 8.45 -2.91 5.60
CA MET A 146 8.95 -3.99 4.73
C MET A 146 8.81 -3.60 3.25
N LEU A 147 7.70 -2.97 2.85
CA LEU A 147 7.54 -2.43 1.50
C LEU A 147 8.63 -1.41 1.18
N ALA A 148 8.87 -0.43 2.05
CA ALA A 148 9.85 0.63 1.83
C ALA A 148 11.28 0.07 1.75
N VAL A 149 11.66 -0.83 2.65
CA VAL A 149 12.97 -1.52 2.62
C VAL A 149 13.14 -2.35 1.35
N GLY A 150 12.05 -2.94 0.85
CA GLY A 150 12.06 -3.68 -0.41
C GLY A 150 12.22 -2.79 -1.63
N MET A 151 11.55 -1.65 -1.64
CA MET A 151 11.69 -0.63 -2.67
C MET A 151 13.09 -0.02 -2.69
N LEU A 152 13.75 0.18 -1.54
CA LEU A 152 15.15 0.64 -1.49
C LEU A 152 16.13 -0.29 -2.22
N ARG A 153 15.81 -1.58 -2.32
CA ARG A 153 16.61 -2.57 -3.06
C ARG A 153 16.33 -2.55 -4.56
N ASN A 154 15.26 -1.89 -5.01
CA ASN A 154 14.93 -1.79 -6.42
C ASN A 154 15.45 -0.45 -6.99
N PRO A 155 16.46 -0.47 -7.88
CA PRO A 155 17.03 0.76 -8.44
C PRO A 155 16.04 1.55 -9.31
N ARG A 156 14.92 0.94 -9.73
CA ARG A 156 13.87 1.63 -10.50
C ARG A 156 13.00 2.55 -9.65
N VAL A 157 12.99 2.37 -8.34
CA VAL A 157 12.20 3.20 -7.43
C VAL A 157 13.06 4.38 -6.97
N PRO A 158 12.67 5.64 -7.24
CA PRO A 158 13.36 6.81 -6.72
C PRO A 158 13.44 6.73 -5.19
N ARG A 159 14.62 6.99 -4.62
CA ARG A 159 14.87 6.82 -3.18
C ARG A 159 13.96 7.66 -2.28
N TRP A 160 13.44 8.78 -2.78
CA TRP A 160 12.51 9.62 -2.02
C TRP A 160 11.20 8.90 -1.68
N VAL A 161 10.73 7.94 -2.50
CA VAL A 161 9.49 7.20 -2.27
C VAL A 161 9.58 6.32 -1.01
N PRO A 162 10.52 5.37 -0.89
CA PRO A 162 10.66 4.60 0.34
C PRO A 162 11.09 5.45 1.53
N SER A 163 11.89 6.51 1.32
CA SER A 163 12.23 7.45 2.39
C SER A 163 11.00 8.16 2.94
N ALA A 164 10.07 8.60 2.09
CA ALA A 164 8.81 9.21 2.51
C ALA A 164 7.92 8.23 3.29
N ILE A 165 7.86 6.96 2.86
CA ILE A 165 7.13 5.91 3.59
C ILE A 165 7.77 5.66 4.96
N LEU A 166 9.10 5.57 5.05
CA LEU A 166 9.80 5.40 6.33
C LEU A 166 9.63 6.62 7.24
N ALA A 167 9.66 7.83 6.68
CA ALA A 167 9.41 9.06 7.42
C ALA A 167 7.98 9.09 7.98
N PHE A 168 6.98 8.67 7.19
CA PHE A 168 5.60 8.52 7.65
C PHE A 168 5.49 7.52 8.81
N VAL A 169 6.17 6.38 8.75
CA VAL A 169 6.16 5.40 9.86
C VAL A 169 6.85 5.97 11.08
N ALA A 170 8.01 6.61 10.92
CA ALA A 170 8.74 7.24 12.01
C ALA A 170 7.91 8.35 12.69
N SER A 171 7.15 9.12 11.93
CA SER A 171 6.28 10.18 12.46
C SER A 171 5.11 9.66 13.29
N GLN A 172 4.78 8.36 13.22
CA GLN A 172 3.77 7.78 14.12
C GLN A 172 4.31 7.57 15.55
N PHE A 173 5.63 7.52 15.72
CA PHE A 173 6.28 7.32 17.03
C PHE A 173 6.83 8.61 17.63
N ILE A 174 6.95 9.66 16.81
CA ILE A 174 7.47 10.96 17.24
C ILE A 174 6.28 11.93 17.27
N PRO A 175 5.88 12.46 18.43
CA PRO A 175 4.84 13.48 18.50
C PRO A 175 5.33 14.72 17.76
N LEU A 176 4.75 15.00 16.60
CA LEU A 176 5.05 16.20 15.85
C LEU A 176 4.11 17.33 16.28
N PRO A 177 4.62 18.53 16.55
CA PRO A 177 3.76 19.68 16.83
C PRO A 177 2.88 20.01 15.61
N GLY A 178 1.68 20.52 15.86
CA GLY A 178 0.75 20.99 14.82
C GLY A 178 -0.57 20.22 14.69
N GLY A 179 -0.85 19.27 15.59
CA GLY A 179 -2.15 18.62 15.73
C GLY A 179 -2.68 18.02 14.42
N HIS A 180 -3.96 18.27 14.12
CA HIS A 180 -4.65 17.67 12.98
C HIS A 180 -4.03 17.98 11.60
N ALA A 181 -3.54 19.21 11.39
CA ALA A 181 -2.96 19.60 10.10
C ALA A 181 -1.70 18.78 9.78
N THR A 182 -0.87 18.53 10.80
CA THR A 182 0.33 17.69 10.66
C THR A 182 -0.06 16.24 10.35
N SER A 183 -1.10 15.69 10.98
CA SER A 183 -1.59 14.34 10.67
C SER A 183 -2.05 14.23 9.22
N VAL A 184 -2.89 15.15 8.73
CA VAL A 184 -3.38 15.14 7.35
C VAL A 184 -2.22 15.25 6.35
N ALA A 185 -1.25 16.14 6.61
CA ALA A 185 -0.06 16.29 5.76
C ALA A 185 0.76 14.99 5.67
N GLN A 186 0.94 14.26 6.79
CA GLN A 186 1.61 12.96 6.79
C GLN A 186 0.90 11.96 5.87
N PHE A 187 -0.43 11.86 5.92
CA PHE A 187 -1.20 10.99 5.04
C PHE A 187 -1.15 11.42 3.57
N VAL A 188 -1.10 12.73 3.30
CA VAL A 188 -0.90 13.26 1.93
C VAL A 188 0.48 12.85 1.40
N VAL A 189 1.54 12.95 2.21
CA VAL A 189 2.89 12.53 1.80
C VAL A 189 2.94 11.02 1.53
N LEU A 190 2.35 10.21 2.42
CA LEU A 190 2.21 8.77 2.20
C LEU A 190 1.44 8.51 0.90
N ALA A 191 0.38 9.29 0.65
CA ALA A 191 -0.46 9.12 -0.51
C ALA A 191 0.28 9.37 -1.82
N VAL A 192 1.04 10.47 -1.88
CA VAL A 192 1.88 10.80 -3.03
C VAL A 192 2.95 9.72 -3.25
N ALA A 193 3.58 9.21 -2.19
CA ALA A 193 4.58 8.15 -2.29
C ALA A 193 3.99 6.84 -2.85
N LEU A 194 2.84 6.40 -2.33
CA LEU A 194 2.17 5.18 -2.79
C LEU A 194 1.61 5.32 -4.21
N ALA A 195 1.04 6.47 -4.57
CA ALA A 195 0.57 6.74 -5.93
C ALA A 195 1.73 6.74 -6.94
N HIS A 196 2.87 7.31 -6.58
CA HIS A 196 4.07 7.28 -7.41
C HIS A 196 4.60 5.85 -7.57
N ALA A 197 4.64 5.06 -6.49
CA ALA A 197 4.97 3.64 -6.58
C ALA A 197 4.01 2.90 -7.53
N ALA A 198 2.70 3.13 -7.41
CA ALA A 198 1.69 2.53 -8.30
C ALA A 198 1.97 2.86 -9.78
N ALA A 199 2.28 4.13 -10.08
CA ALA A 199 2.59 4.59 -11.43
C ALA A 199 3.85 3.90 -12.00
N LEU A 200 4.91 3.77 -11.20
CA LEU A 200 6.14 3.07 -11.61
C LEU A 200 5.90 1.58 -11.88
N ALA A 201 5.07 0.95 -11.04
CA ALA A 201 4.70 -0.45 -11.20
C ALA A 201 3.88 -0.67 -12.48
N HIS A 202 2.99 0.27 -12.80
CA HIS A 202 2.20 0.27 -14.03
C HIS A 202 3.07 0.50 -15.29
N GLY A 203 3.99 1.47 -15.26
CA GLY A 203 4.95 1.74 -16.35
C GLY A 203 5.81 0.51 -16.68
N SER A 204 6.26 -0.21 -15.65
CA SER A 204 7.01 -1.46 -15.80
C SER A 204 6.22 -2.56 -16.51
N ALA A 205 4.88 -2.57 -16.41
CA ALA A 205 4.01 -3.58 -17.02
C ALA A 205 3.69 -3.29 -18.49
N THR A 206 3.68 -2.02 -18.90
CA THR A 206 3.34 -1.61 -20.27
C THR A 206 4.54 -1.66 -21.22
N GLY A 207 5.76 -1.94 -20.72
CA GLY A 207 6.98 -2.00 -21.53
C GLY A 207 7.35 -0.66 -22.18
N ARG A 208 6.76 0.44 -21.67
CA ARG A 208 6.87 1.80 -22.25
C ARG A 208 8.17 2.52 -21.90
N ASP A 209 9.15 1.80 -21.36
CA ASP A 209 10.50 2.27 -21.08
C ASP A 209 11.54 1.68 -22.08
N PRO A 210 11.47 2.02 -23.38
CA PRO A 210 12.52 1.68 -24.33
C PRO A 210 13.82 2.47 -24.06
N GLU A 211 13.75 3.56 -23.28
CA GLU A 211 14.88 4.43 -22.98
C GLU A 211 15.75 3.88 -21.84
N LEU A 212 15.14 3.30 -20.79
CA LEU A 212 15.88 2.58 -19.75
C LEU A 212 16.52 1.28 -20.24
N ALA A 213 15.98 0.66 -21.29
CA ALA A 213 16.61 -0.47 -21.97
C ALA A 213 17.92 -0.08 -22.70
N ARG A 214 18.11 1.22 -23.01
CA ARG A 214 19.36 1.74 -23.60
C ARG A 214 20.38 2.19 -22.54
N VAL A 215 19.93 2.70 -21.40
CA VAL A 215 20.80 3.26 -20.35
C VAL A 215 21.44 2.17 -19.49
N TRP A 216 20.84 0.98 -19.39
CA TRP A 216 21.47 -0.16 -18.73
C TRP A 216 22.00 -1.15 -19.77
N PRO A 217 23.28 -1.04 -20.20
CA PRO A 217 23.93 -2.15 -20.86
C PRO A 217 23.96 -3.26 -19.81
N THR A 218 23.11 -4.27 -19.98
CA THR A 218 23.19 -5.53 -19.25
C THR A 218 24.55 -6.14 -19.57
N GLY A 219 25.57 -5.71 -18.83
CA GLY A 219 26.85 -6.38 -18.77
C GLY A 219 26.58 -7.84 -18.47
N ARG A 220 26.84 -8.69 -19.46
CA ARG A 220 26.65 -10.15 -19.48
C ARG A 220 25.21 -10.63 -19.62
N ARG A 221 24.79 -10.78 -20.88
CA ARG A 221 25.20 -11.99 -21.60
C ARG A 221 25.80 -11.56 -22.93
N ARG A 222 27.12 -11.72 -23.08
CA ARG A 222 27.62 -12.14 -24.38
C ARG A 222 26.84 -13.43 -24.63
N VAL A 223 25.77 -13.33 -25.42
CA VAL A 223 25.53 -14.38 -26.39
C VAL A 223 26.83 -14.35 -27.17
N VAL A 224 27.79 -15.18 -26.73
CA VAL A 224 28.79 -15.68 -27.64
C VAL A 224 27.90 -16.24 -28.72
N ALA A 225 27.81 -15.51 -29.83
CA ALA A 225 27.40 -16.09 -31.07
C ALA A 225 28.34 -17.28 -31.20
N VAL A 226 27.87 -18.44 -30.77
CA VAL A 226 28.42 -19.71 -31.22
C VAL A 226 28.16 -19.58 -32.69
N ALA A 227 29.21 -19.16 -33.41
CA ALA A 227 29.19 -19.08 -34.84
C ALA A 227 28.57 -20.41 -35.31
N PRO A 228 27.59 -20.39 -36.22
CA PRO A 228 27.13 -21.62 -36.83
C PRO A 228 28.40 -22.28 -37.38
N VAL A 229 28.81 -23.39 -36.76
CA VAL A 229 29.87 -24.24 -37.28
C VAL A 229 29.38 -24.58 -38.67
N GLY A 230 30.08 -24.03 -39.67
CA GLY A 230 29.80 -24.26 -41.07
C GLY A 230 29.81 -25.76 -41.31
N LEU A 231 28.62 -26.32 -41.47
CA LEU A 231 28.46 -27.61 -42.12
C LEU A 231 28.79 -27.36 -43.59
N ASP A 232 30.02 -27.69 -43.93
CA ASP A 232 30.60 -27.71 -45.26
C ASP A 232 29.72 -28.58 -46.20
N PRO A 233 29.03 -27.99 -47.20
CA PRO A 233 28.31 -28.75 -48.21
C PRO A 233 29.28 -29.00 -49.39
N GLY A 234 30.28 -29.86 -49.18
CA GLY A 234 31.36 -30.07 -50.14
C GLY A 234 31.86 -31.50 -50.16
N GLY A 235 31.05 -32.45 -50.66
CA GLY A 235 31.41 -33.87 -50.66
C GLY A 235 30.83 -34.66 -51.82
N THR A 236 31.10 -34.24 -53.05
CA THR A 236 30.95 -35.04 -54.27
C THR A 236 31.82 -36.31 -54.24
N ARG A 237 31.18 -37.49 -54.23
CA ARG A 237 31.69 -38.80 -54.71
C ARG A 237 30.47 -39.48 -55.34
N GLN A 238 30.29 -39.58 -56.66
CA GLN A 238 31.12 -40.14 -57.74
C GLN A 238 31.64 -41.56 -57.45
N GLY A 239 31.12 -42.54 -58.20
CA GLY A 239 31.58 -43.93 -58.24
C GLY A 239 30.41 -44.93 -58.28
N ASN A 240 29.80 -45.23 -59.43
CA ASN A 240 30.27 -46.19 -60.45
C ASN A 240 30.23 -47.67 -59.99
N ARG A 241 29.34 -48.45 -60.63
CA ARG A 241 29.44 -49.89 -61.03
C ARG A 241 28.02 -50.42 -61.20
N GLN A 242 27.49 -50.59 -62.41
CA GLN A 242 27.73 -51.75 -63.29
C GLN A 242 27.72 -53.08 -62.51
N HIS A 243 26.58 -53.77 -62.49
CA HIS A 243 26.29 -54.97 -63.29
C HIS A 243 24.83 -55.37 -63.13
#